data_AF-A0A562J3J0-F1
#
_entry.id   AF-A0A562J3J0-F1
#
_cell.length_a   1.000
_cell.length_b   1.000
_cell.length_c   1.000
_cell.angle_alpha   90.00
_cell.angle_beta   90.00
_cell.angle_gamma   90.00
#
_symmetry.space_group_name_H-M   'P 1'
#
loop_
_entity.id
_entity.type
_entity.pdbx_description
1 polymer ?
#
loop_
_entity_poly.entity_id
_entity_poly.type
_entity_poly.pdbx_seq_one_letter_code
_entity_poly.pdbx_strand_id
1 'polypeptide(L)'
;MDFLSNFREEFLYNFINYSFDNNTLKLRPVYINGKLLNQKSKFIKVSDMLRIRNTRFPDIDEIMVKFDLKGKRPAEIKFRTSQFEYHSDKKYKEQYNEFKIKNGCIIVAKHDYLPIGLEDDVIDVFELNFEELRLYGKSNYDKLLNLQVREHSIQKIWLMETSKNFYEGADGVKPAIESHIWCPTEQLTSLDLGVNDIVIFIKTKGASKQKVQKFYIPENWVLDELFIARVKKPIMNRKEYCQINNISYMTPLWYDETLEGYSNPRVKKRKNNPTKGEWRWKRVFEFMPLYYYNNLNIKISNFLIINRDFCEALKRTYGAGYSTEISKQIYEKTILDILKITNTREYIRPF
;
A
#
# COMPACT_ATOMS: atom_id res chain seq x y z
N MET A 1 -20.79 14.02 15.84
CA MET A 1 -20.34 12.89 15.01
C MET A 1 -19.22 12.20 15.75
N ASP A 2 -19.39 10.91 16.03
CA ASP A 2 -18.42 10.14 16.81
C ASP A 2 -17.15 9.95 15.97
N PHE A 3 -16.02 10.50 16.39
CA PHE A 3 -14.75 10.39 15.65
C PHE A 3 -14.44 8.92 15.34
N LEU A 4 -14.68 8.03 16.32
CA LEU A 4 -14.52 6.58 16.19
C LEU A 4 -15.49 5.90 15.22
N SER A 5 -16.62 6.54 14.88
CA SER A 5 -17.61 5.90 14.02
C SER A 5 -17.13 5.68 12.59
N ASN A 6 -16.10 6.42 12.17
CA ASN A 6 -15.56 6.46 10.82
C ASN A 6 -14.25 5.66 10.64
N PHE A 7 -13.65 5.12 11.71
CA PHE A 7 -12.35 4.44 11.60
C PHE A 7 -12.52 2.92 11.39
N ARG A 8 -11.78 2.38 10.42
CA ARG A 8 -11.66 0.93 10.18
C ARG A 8 -10.61 0.28 11.06
N GLU A 9 -10.76 -1.02 11.30
CA GLU A 9 -9.92 -1.81 12.18
C GLU A 9 -8.41 -1.66 11.91
N GLU A 10 -8.07 -1.63 10.62
CA GLU A 10 -6.69 -1.50 10.16
C GLU A 10 -6.03 -0.16 10.54
N PHE A 11 -6.80 0.90 10.77
CA PHE A 11 -6.24 2.18 11.19
C PHE A 11 -5.61 2.12 12.58
N LEU A 12 -6.26 1.42 13.52
CA LEU A 12 -5.72 1.27 14.87
C LEU A 12 -4.50 0.37 14.88
N TYR A 13 -4.50 -0.69 14.07
CA TYR A 13 -3.32 -1.54 13.90
C TYR A 13 -2.14 -0.73 13.36
N ASN A 14 -2.38 0.13 12.37
CA ASN A 14 -1.37 1.03 11.83
C ASN A 14 -0.88 2.02 12.89
N PHE A 15 -1.78 2.60 13.69
CA PHE A 15 -1.43 3.48 14.79
C PHE A 15 -0.57 2.78 15.86
N ILE A 16 -0.96 1.56 16.27
CA ILE A 16 -0.26 0.77 17.30
C ILE A 16 1.14 0.41 16.79
N ASN A 17 1.24 -0.16 15.58
CA ASN A 17 2.53 -0.49 14.97
C ASN A 17 3.41 0.75 14.80
N TYR A 18 2.85 1.86 14.30
CA TYR A 18 3.57 3.13 14.15
C TYR A 18 4.08 3.65 15.49
N SER A 19 3.23 3.68 16.51
CA SER A 19 3.60 4.20 17.83
C SER A 19 4.63 3.30 18.51
N PHE A 20 4.54 1.99 18.29
CA PHE A 20 5.53 1.05 18.81
C PHE A 20 6.90 1.24 18.12
N ASP A 21 6.91 1.31 16.78
CA ASP A 21 8.13 1.55 15.99
C ASP A 21 8.82 2.88 16.35
N ASN A 22 8.03 3.90 16.72
CA ASN A 22 8.54 5.20 17.18
C ASN A 22 8.80 5.25 18.70
N ASN A 23 8.67 4.12 19.40
CA ASN A 23 8.94 4.01 20.83
C ASN A 23 8.05 4.90 21.71
N THR A 24 6.87 5.28 21.20
CA THR A 24 5.88 6.16 21.85
C THR A 24 4.64 5.42 22.34
N LEU A 25 4.41 4.17 21.93
CA LEU A 25 3.22 3.40 22.32
C LEU A 25 3.12 3.28 23.84
N LYS A 26 2.04 3.81 24.39
CA LYS A 26 1.70 3.72 25.80
C LYS A 26 0.23 3.32 25.96
N LEU A 27 -0.03 2.59 27.03
CA LEU A 27 -1.32 2.01 27.38
C LEU A 27 -1.69 2.43 28.81
N ARG A 28 -2.92 2.85 29.03
CA ARG A 28 -3.45 3.14 30.36
C ARG A 28 -4.18 1.91 30.89
N PRO A 29 -3.82 1.36 32.06
CA PRO A 29 -4.55 0.23 32.61
C PRO A 29 -5.93 0.71 33.10
N VAL A 30 -6.96 0.00 32.67
CA VAL A 30 -8.37 0.27 33.00
C VAL A 30 -8.89 -0.78 33.95
N TYR A 31 -8.57 -2.04 33.70
CA TYR A 31 -9.01 -3.17 34.51
C TYR A 31 -7.84 -4.12 34.67
N ILE A 32 -7.45 -4.44 35.89
CA ILE A 32 -6.33 -5.34 36.16
C ILE A 32 -6.74 -6.31 37.27
N ASN A 33 -6.56 -7.61 37.03
CA ASN A 33 -6.80 -8.67 38.03
C ASN A 33 -8.17 -8.54 38.72
N GLY A 34 -9.24 -8.37 37.95
CA GLY A 34 -10.59 -8.29 38.51
C GLY A 34 -10.96 -6.93 39.12
N LYS A 35 -10.11 -5.91 38.99
CA LYS A 35 -10.33 -4.58 39.60
C LYS A 35 -10.31 -3.47 38.56
N LEU A 36 -11.39 -2.69 38.54
CA LEU A 36 -11.45 -1.44 37.81
C LEU A 36 -10.51 -0.42 38.45
N LEU A 37 -9.67 0.21 37.63
CA LEU A 37 -8.74 1.24 38.04
C LEU A 37 -9.31 2.62 37.69
N ASN A 38 -9.02 3.60 38.55
CA ASN A 38 -9.46 4.98 38.33
C ASN A 38 -8.86 5.59 37.05
N GLN A 39 -9.60 6.47 36.39
CA GLN A 39 -9.18 7.18 35.17
C GLN A 39 -7.89 8.00 35.30
N LYS A 40 -7.40 8.25 36.52
CA LYS A 40 -6.11 8.91 36.80
C LYS A 40 -4.89 7.99 36.65
N SER A 41 -5.07 6.70 36.31
CA SER A 41 -3.98 5.77 36.02
C SER A 41 -3.03 6.33 34.96
N LYS A 42 -1.72 6.26 35.24
CA LYS A 42 -0.69 6.74 34.32
C LYS A 42 -0.63 5.85 33.07
N PHE A 43 -0.29 6.46 31.95
CA PHE A 43 0.07 5.74 30.73
C PHE A 43 1.40 4.99 30.92
N ILE A 44 1.39 3.70 30.61
CA ILE A 44 2.49 2.76 30.77
C ILE A 44 3.02 2.39 29.39
N LYS A 45 4.33 2.46 29.22
CA LYS A 45 4.97 2.20 27.93
C LYS A 45 4.92 0.71 27.56
N VAL A 46 4.65 0.40 26.30
CA VAL A 46 4.86 -0.93 25.75
C VAL A 46 6.35 -1.12 25.47
N SER A 47 6.95 -2.14 26.10
CA SER A 47 8.39 -2.41 26.02
C SER A 47 8.77 -3.40 24.92
N ASP A 48 7.89 -4.33 24.58
CA ASP A 48 8.07 -5.29 23.49
C ASP A 48 6.71 -5.64 22.88
N MET A 49 6.68 -5.92 21.59
CA MET A 49 5.47 -6.26 20.86
C MET A 49 5.83 -6.95 19.53
N LEU A 50 5.25 -8.12 19.28
CA LEU A 50 5.21 -8.69 17.93
C LEU A 50 4.26 -7.87 17.07
N ARG A 51 4.75 -7.39 15.93
CA ARG A 51 3.96 -6.58 15.00
C ARG A 51 2.68 -7.31 14.60
N ILE A 52 1.58 -6.55 14.54
CA ILE A 52 0.31 -7.02 14.00
C ILE A 52 0.51 -7.25 12.50
N ARG A 53 0.41 -8.50 12.05
CA ARG A 53 0.58 -8.91 10.64
C ARG A 53 -0.69 -9.41 10.00
N ASN A 54 -1.65 -9.85 10.81
CA ASN A 54 -2.96 -10.34 10.40
C ASN A 54 -3.98 -9.99 11.49
N THR A 55 -5.26 -10.17 11.19
CA THR A 55 -6.40 -9.83 12.06
C THR A 55 -7.00 -11.09 12.70
N ARG A 56 -6.18 -12.14 12.90
CA ARG A 56 -6.66 -13.38 13.53
C ARG A 56 -6.58 -13.21 15.03
N PHE A 57 -7.56 -13.76 15.74
CA PHE A 57 -7.54 -13.79 17.20
C PHE A 57 -6.39 -14.68 17.72
N PRO A 58 -5.55 -14.21 18.66
CA PRO A 58 -5.46 -12.84 19.15
C PRO A 58 -4.70 -11.92 18.17
N ASP A 59 -5.12 -10.66 18.03
CA ASP A 59 -4.51 -9.70 17.07
C ASP A 59 -2.99 -9.52 17.23
N ILE A 60 -2.49 -9.67 18.46
CA ILE A 60 -1.07 -9.61 18.82
C ILE A 60 -0.70 -10.90 19.54
N ASP A 61 0.24 -11.66 18.96
CA ASP A 61 0.74 -12.91 19.56
C ASP A 61 1.49 -12.68 20.89
N GLU A 62 2.32 -11.62 20.94
CA GLU A 62 3.07 -11.24 22.14
C GLU A 62 3.16 -9.73 22.31
N ILE A 63 2.76 -9.23 23.47
CA ILE A 63 3.00 -7.87 23.94
C ILE A 63 3.56 -7.92 25.36
N MET A 64 4.45 -6.98 25.68
CA MET A 64 4.97 -6.75 27.02
C MET A 64 4.81 -5.28 27.39
N VAL A 65 4.01 -5.01 28.40
CA VAL A 65 3.81 -3.65 28.95
C VAL A 65 4.80 -3.46 30.11
N LYS A 66 5.52 -2.33 30.13
CA LYS A 66 6.54 -2.09 31.15
C LYS A 66 5.92 -2.12 32.55
N PHE A 67 6.55 -2.81 33.52
CA PHE A 67 6.01 -3.01 34.88
C PHE A 67 4.77 -3.91 34.98
N ASP A 68 4.38 -4.57 33.89
CA ASP A 68 3.41 -5.66 33.94
C ASP A 68 4.07 -6.94 34.46
N LEU A 69 3.56 -7.46 35.57
CA LEU A 69 4.09 -8.67 36.21
C LEU A 69 3.76 -9.95 35.42
N LYS A 70 2.81 -9.88 34.47
CA LYS A 70 2.40 -11.04 33.64
C LYS A 70 3.34 -11.31 32.46
N GLY A 71 4.32 -10.43 32.21
CA GLY A 71 5.33 -10.63 31.18
C GLY A 71 4.79 -10.57 29.75
N LYS A 72 5.33 -11.42 28.86
CA LYS A 72 4.89 -11.54 27.47
C LYS A 72 3.58 -12.30 27.39
N ARG A 73 2.58 -11.72 26.73
CA ARG A 73 1.23 -12.29 26.62
C ARG A 73 0.55 -11.89 25.31
N PRO A 74 -0.44 -12.66 24.83
CA PRO A 74 -1.22 -12.26 23.69
C PRO A 74 -2.10 -11.05 24.02
N ALA A 75 -2.42 -10.25 23.00
CA ALA A 75 -3.36 -9.15 23.15
C ALA A 75 -4.37 -9.10 22.01
N GLU A 76 -5.58 -8.73 22.37
CA GLU A 76 -6.68 -8.51 21.44
C GLU A 76 -7.02 -7.02 21.39
N ILE A 77 -7.24 -6.47 20.21
CA ILE A 77 -7.52 -5.06 20.01
C ILE A 77 -9.01 -4.87 19.73
N LYS A 78 -9.61 -3.81 20.30
CA LYS A 78 -11.05 -3.52 20.14
C LYS A 78 -11.34 -2.07 19.80
N PHE A 79 -12.24 -1.91 18.82
CA PHE A 79 -12.56 -0.65 18.15
C PHE A 79 -13.71 0.15 18.76
N ARG A 80 -14.74 -0.55 19.21
CA ARG A 80 -15.92 0.01 19.89
C ARG A 80 -16.19 -0.82 21.12
N THR A 81 -16.99 -0.27 22.03
CA THR A 81 -17.62 -0.96 23.17
C THR A 81 -18.58 -2.10 22.74
N SER A 82 -18.64 -2.45 21.44
CA SER A 82 -19.59 -3.38 20.86
C SER A 82 -19.13 -4.84 20.97
N GLN A 83 -19.79 -5.59 21.85
CA GLN A 83 -20.12 -7.02 21.68
C GLN A 83 -18.95 -7.95 21.31
N PHE A 84 -18.00 -8.11 22.22
CA PHE A 84 -17.76 -9.32 23.03
C PHE A 84 -18.43 -10.68 22.68
N GLU A 85 -18.93 -10.96 21.48
CA GLU A 85 -19.66 -12.22 21.22
C GLU A 85 -18.76 -13.45 21.05
N TYR A 86 -17.47 -13.29 20.75
CA TYR A 86 -16.60 -14.46 20.52
C TYR A 86 -16.25 -15.25 21.81
N HIS A 87 -16.36 -14.64 23.00
CA HIS A 87 -16.21 -15.41 24.24
C HIS A 87 -17.46 -16.21 24.63
N SER A 88 -18.62 -15.85 24.07
CA SER A 88 -19.88 -16.56 24.24
C SER A 88 -20.18 -17.50 23.07
N ASP A 89 -19.56 -17.30 21.91
CA ASP A 89 -19.64 -18.19 20.76
C ASP A 89 -18.85 -19.49 21.00
N LYS A 90 -19.56 -20.62 20.91
CA LYS A 90 -18.99 -21.97 21.05
C LYS A 90 -17.82 -22.21 20.09
N LYS A 91 -17.82 -21.58 18.91
CA LYS A 91 -16.79 -21.76 17.88
C LYS A 91 -15.41 -21.29 18.32
N TYR A 92 -15.31 -20.26 19.17
CA TYR A 92 -14.04 -19.64 19.58
C TYR A 92 -13.67 -19.94 21.03
N LYS A 93 -14.46 -20.77 21.73
CA LYS A 93 -14.29 -21.09 23.16
C LYS A 93 -12.91 -21.66 23.49
N GLU A 94 -12.37 -22.54 22.65
CA GLU A 94 -11.03 -23.13 22.87
C GLU A 94 -9.93 -22.08 22.75
N GLN A 95 -9.95 -21.28 21.68
CA GLN A 95 -8.98 -20.21 21.45
C GLN A 95 -9.03 -19.15 22.56
N TYR A 96 -10.25 -18.82 23.02
CA TYR A 96 -10.44 -17.89 24.13
C TYR A 96 -9.95 -18.45 25.47
N ASN A 97 -10.19 -19.74 25.74
CA ASN A 97 -9.64 -20.39 26.93
C ASN A 97 -8.12 -20.42 26.91
N GLU A 98 -7.50 -20.70 25.76
CA GLU A 98 -6.05 -20.64 25.59
C GLU A 98 -5.53 -19.21 25.82
N PHE A 99 -6.21 -18.21 25.28
CA PHE A 99 -5.91 -16.80 25.52
C PHE A 99 -5.94 -16.45 27.01
N LYS A 100 -6.94 -16.93 27.76
CA LYS A 100 -7.02 -16.75 29.22
C LYS A 100 -5.87 -17.44 29.96
N ILE A 101 -5.57 -18.70 29.63
CA ILE A 101 -4.46 -19.45 30.22
C ILE A 101 -3.13 -18.73 30.00
N LYS A 102 -2.97 -18.09 28.84
CA LYS A 102 -1.80 -17.28 28.48
C LYS A 102 -1.81 -15.86 29.08
N ASN A 103 -2.71 -15.57 30.03
CA ASN A 103 -2.86 -14.26 30.66
C ASN A 103 -3.12 -13.12 29.67
N GLY A 104 -3.80 -13.39 28.56
CA GLY A 104 -4.05 -12.43 27.50
C GLY A 104 -4.72 -11.14 27.98
N CYS A 105 -4.48 -10.04 27.27
CA CYS A 105 -5.06 -8.75 27.60
C CYS A 105 -5.81 -8.10 26.44
N ILE A 106 -6.71 -7.17 26.76
CA ILE A 106 -7.50 -6.44 25.78
C ILE A 106 -6.99 -5.01 25.69
N ILE A 107 -6.80 -4.52 24.47
CA ILE A 107 -6.43 -3.13 24.18
C ILE A 107 -7.62 -2.46 23.51
N VAL A 108 -8.20 -1.46 24.16
CA VAL A 108 -9.34 -0.69 23.63
C VAL A 108 -8.88 0.70 23.18
N ALA A 109 -9.48 1.22 22.10
CA ALA A 109 -9.22 2.60 21.67
C ALA A 109 -9.75 3.63 22.69
N LYS A 110 -10.92 3.35 23.24
CA LYS A 110 -11.57 4.10 24.32
C LYS A 110 -12.56 3.17 25.03
N HIS A 111 -12.64 3.23 26.35
CA HIS A 111 -13.69 2.54 27.11
C HIS A 111 -14.75 3.55 27.59
N ASP A 112 -16.02 3.27 27.28
CA ASP A 112 -17.15 3.92 27.94
C ASP A 112 -17.83 2.95 28.92
N TYR A 113 -17.82 1.64 28.62
CA TYR A 113 -18.34 0.55 29.47
C TYR A 113 -17.47 -0.71 29.33
N LEU A 114 -17.26 -1.45 30.42
CA LEU A 114 -16.73 -2.80 30.37
C LEU A 114 -17.87 -3.78 30.05
N PRO A 115 -17.61 -4.84 29.28
CA PRO A 115 -18.61 -5.88 29.04
C PRO A 115 -19.01 -6.63 30.32
N ILE A 116 -20.24 -7.12 30.29
CA ILE A 116 -20.78 -8.01 31.32
C ILE A 116 -20.04 -9.36 31.26
N GLY A 117 -19.59 -9.87 32.41
CA GLY A 117 -18.92 -11.18 32.54
C GLY A 117 -17.38 -11.16 32.43
N LEU A 118 -16.77 -10.05 32.00
CA LEU A 118 -15.30 -9.95 31.96
C LEU A 118 -14.66 -9.95 33.36
N GLU A 119 -15.44 -9.58 34.37
CA GLU A 119 -15.03 -9.64 35.77
C GLU A 119 -14.76 -11.08 36.23
N ASP A 120 -15.49 -12.05 35.66
CA ASP A 120 -15.34 -13.47 35.97
C ASP A 120 -14.09 -14.08 35.29
N ASP A 121 -13.65 -13.49 34.18
CA ASP A 121 -12.55 -14.01 33.36
C ASP A 121 -11.16 -13.48 33.76
N VAL A 122 -11.08 -12.48 34.64
CA VAL A 122 -9.83 -11.89 35.18
C VAL A 122 -8.88 -11.40 34.07
N ILE A 123 -9.44 -10.94 32.95
CA ILE A 123 -8.68 -10.41 31.81
C ILE A 123 -8.33 -8.95 32.06
N ASP A 124 -7.07 -8.60 31.78
CA ASP A 124 -6.63 -7.21 31.90
C ASP A 124 -7.09 -6.39 30.69
N VAL A 125 -7.53 -5.16 30.95
CA VAL A 125 -7.95 -4.19 29.94
C VAL A 125 -7.07 -2.95 30.01
N PHE A 126 -6.53 -2.60 28.85
CA PHE A 126 -5.72 -1.41 28.62
C PHE A 126 -6.39 -0.52 27.60
N GLU A 127 -6.19 0.79 27.75
CA GLU A 127 -6.69 1.79 26.82
C GLU A 127 -5.56 2.55 26.14
N LEU A 128 -5.74 2.86 24.86
CA LEU A 128 -4.83 3.70 24.08
C LEU A 128 -4.94 5.18 24.45
N ASN A 129 -3.88 5.94 24.17
CA ASN A 129 -3.96 7.39 24.26
C ASN A 129 -4.80 7.95 23.10
N PHE A 130 -6.08 8.21 23.39
CA PHE A 130 -7.04 8.66 22.38
C PHE A 130 -6.64 9.98 21.70
N GLU A 131 -6.01 10.91 22.41
CA GLU A 131 -5.54 12.16 21.80
C GLU A 131 -4.39 11.93 20.82
N GLU A 132 -3.46 11.03 21.13
CA GLU A 132 -2.40 10.64 20.19
C GLU A 132 -2.97 9.92 18.97
N LEU A 133 -3.95 9.03 19.16
CA LEU A 133 -4.67 8.38 18.07
C LEU A 133 -5.40 9.41 17.19
N ARG A 134 -6.04 10.41 17.80
CA ARG A 134 -6.74 11.49 17.10
C ARG A 134 -5.77 12.37 16.30
N LEU A 135 -4.63 12.73 16.88
CA LEU A 135 -3.58 13.49 16.19
C LEU A 135 -2.96 12.69 15.05
N TYR A 136 -2.70 11.40 15.28
CA TYR A 136 -2.24 10.50 14.22
C TYR A 136 -3.26 10.43 13.07
N GLY A 137 -4.55 10.37 13.38
CA GLY A 137 -5.62 10.41 12.37
C GLY A 137 -5.63 11.70 11.57
N LYS A 138 -5.53 12.86 12.23
CA LYS A 138 -5.42 14.15 11.52
C LYS A 138 -4.21 14.21 10.59
N SER A 139 -3.05 13.75 11.06
CA SER A 139 -1.80 13.75 10.28
C SER A 139 -1.77 12.71 9.16
N ASN A 140 -2.68 11.73 9.17
CA ASN A 140 -2.80 10.69 8.15
C ASN A 140 -4.17 10.71 7.46
N TYR A 141 -4.83 11.87 7.45
CA TYR A 141 -6.19 12.04 6.91
C TYR A 141 -6.30 11.57 5.45
N ASP A 142 -5.30 11.87 4.60
CA ASP A 142 -5.31 11.41 3.20
C ASP A 142 -5.25 9.88 3.09
N LYS A 143 -4.48 9.21 3.96
CA LYS A 143 -4.44 7.74 4.01
C LYS A 143 -5.78 7.16 4.48
N LEU A 144 -6.42 7.84 5.43
CA LEU A 144 -7.74 7.46 5.96
C LEU A 144 -8.83 7.62 4.91
N LEU A 145 -8.82 8.74 4.17
CA LEU A 145 -9.71 8.98 3.05
C LEU A 145 -9.51 7.89 1.99
N ASN A 146 -8.26 7.55 1.66
CA ASN A 146 -7.96 6.48 0.71
C ASN A 146 -8.41 5.09 1.21
N LEU A 147 -8.35 4.81 2.51
CA LEU A 147 -8.85 3.56 3.09
C LEU A 147 -10.39 3.47 3.10
N GLN A 148 -11.09 4.59 3.32
CA GLN A 148 -12.54 4.67 3.24
C GLN A 148 -13.03 4.61 1.78
N VAL A 149 -12.35 5.29 0.87
CA VAL A 149 -12.66 5.28 -0.57
C VAL A 149 -12.45 3.89 -1.19
N ARG A 150 -11.66 3.00 -0.57
CA ARG A 150 -11.54 1.58 -0.98
C ARG A 150 -12.82 0.76 -0.80
N GLU A 151 -13.86 1.28 -0.16
CA GLU A 151 -15.23 0.71 -0.23
C GLU A 151 -15.95 1.00 -1.56
N HIS A 152 -15.38 1.86 -2.42
CA HIS A 152 -15.84 2.01 -3.79
C HIS A 152 -15.03 1.13 -4.73
N SER A 153 -15.69 0.05 -5.14
CA SER A 153 -15.43 -0.96 -6.18
C SER A 153 -15.04 -0.44 -7.58
N ILE A 154 -14.51 0.78 -7.70
CA ILE A 154 -14.17 1.39 -8.98
C ILE A 154 -12.69 1.14 -9.24
N GLN A 155 -12.43 0.18 -10.13
CA GLN A 155 -11.13 -0.02 -10.77
C GLN A 155 -10.60 1.34 -11.28
N LYS A 156 -9.44 1.75 -10.78
CA LYS A 156 -8.77 2.97 -11.25
C LYS A 156 -7.95 2.68 -12.50
N ILE A 157 -7.72 3.72 -13.30
CA ILE A 157 -6.92 3.65 -14.51
C ILE A 157 -5.83 4.71 -14.44
N TRP A 158 -4.59 4.28 -14.49
CA TRP A 158 -3.42 5.12 -14.25
C TRP A 158 -2.56 5.24 -15.50
N LEU A 159 -2.23 6.47 -15.89
CA LEU A 159 -1.20 6.74 -16.89
C LEU A 159 0.15 6.88 -16.22
N MET A 160 1.15 6.19 -16.78
CA MET A 160 2.49 6.12 -16.21
C MET A 160 3.56 6.14 -17.29
N GLU A 161 4.63 6.88 -17.05
CA GLU A 161 5.78 6.84 -17.93
C GLU A 161 6.59 5.56 -17.72
N THR A 162 7.07 4.98 -18.83
CA THR A 162 8.00 3.84 -18.75
C THR A 162 9.37 4.29 -18.27
N SER A 163 9.92 3.57 -17.28
CA SER A 163 11.33 3.69 -16.91
C SER A 163 12.24 2.96 -17.92
N LYS A 164 13.55 3.24 -17.91
CA LYS A 164 14.53 2.53 -18.77
C LYS A 164 14.43 1.00 -18.62
N ASN A 165 14.26 0.53 -17.38
CA ASN A 165 14.14 -0.89 -17.02
C ASN A 165 12.83 -1.54 -17.49
N PHE A 166 11.91 -0.76 -18.07
CA PHE A 166 10.66 -1.29 -18.57
C PHE A 166 10.85 -2.09 -19.86
N TYR A 167 11.72 -1.60 -20.76
CA TYR A 167 12.01 -2.24 -22.05
C TYR A 167 13.40 -2.86 -22.11
N GLU A 168 14.38 -2.25 -21.43
CA GLU A 168 15.76 -2.72 -21.46
C GLU A 168 16.07 -3.54 -20.21
N GLY A 169 16.45 -4.80 -20.41
CA GLY A 169 17.03 -5.64 -19.35
C GLY A 169 18.48 -5.24 -19.06
N ALA A 170 19.04 -5.80 -18.00
CA ALA A 170 20.48 -5.83 -17.77
C ALA A 170 20.92 -7.29 -17.61
N ASP A 171 22.23 -7.54 -17.63
CA ASP A 171 22.80 -8.90 -17.51
C ASP A 171 22.12 -9.71 -16.40
N GLY A 172 21.41 -10.77 -16.80
CA GLY A 172 20.70 -11.68 -15.91
C GLY A 172 19.36 -11.20 -15.36
N VAL A 173 18.87 -10.01 -15.74
CA VAL A 173 17.59 -9.44 -15.30
C VAL A 173 16.70 -9.08 -16.48
N LYS A 174 15.53 -9.72 -16.53
CA LYS A 174 14.51 -9.43 -17.53
C LYS A 174 13.92 -8.02 -17.33
N PRO A 175 13.62 -7.27 -18.41
CA PRO A 175 12.90 -6.01 -18.32
C PRO A 175 11.51 -6.19 -17.71
N ALA A 176 10.92 -5.13 -17.17
CA ALA A 176 9.61 -5.19 -16.50
C ALA A 176 8.53 -5.78 -17.40
N ILE A 177 8.54 -5.44 -18.70
CA ILE A 177 7.59 -5.96 -19.69
C ILE A 177 7.57 -7.49 -19.78
N GLU A 178 8.71 -8.15 -19.49
CA GLU A 178 8.87 -9.61 -19.52
C GLU A 178 8.81 -10.27 -18.13
N SER A 179 9.33 -9.60 -17.10
CA SER A 179 9.30 -10.13 -15.74
C SER A 179 7.93 -9.98 -15.06
N HIS A 180 7.09 -9.09 -15.60
CA HIS A 180 5.78 -8.74 -15.05
C HIS A 180 5.84 -8.17 -13.63
N ILE A 181 7.02 -7.74 -13.21
CA ILE A 181 7.28 -7.03 -11.99
C ILE A 181 7.66 -5.61 -12.38
N TRP A 182 7.08 -4.63 -11.70
CA TRP A 182 7.41 -3.24 -11.94
C TRP A 182 7.42 -2.43 -10.65
N CYS A 183 8.35 -1.49 -10.57
CA CYS A 183 8.45 -0.50 -9.51
C CYS A 183 8.20 0.88 -10.13
N PRO A 184 7.22 1.66 -9.64
CA PRO A 184 7.01 3.02 -10.07
C PRO A 184 8.24 3.88 -9.83
N THR A 185 8.45 4.85 -10.74
CA THR A 185 9.44 5.91 -10.58
C THR A 185 9.07 6.89 -9.47
N GLU A 186 7.78 6.97 -9.15
CA GLU A 186 7.20 7.78 -8.08
C GLU A 186 6.98 7.02 -6.79
N GLN A 187 6.54 7.75 -5.77
CA GLN A 187 6.29 7.23 -4.44
C GLN A 187 4.96 6.46 -4.30
N LEU A 188 4.43 5.89 -5.40
CA LEU A 188 3.21 5.07 -5.35
C LEU A 188 3.44 3.80 -4.54
N THR A 189 2.48 3.49 -3.68
CA THR A 189 2.47 2.33 -2.78
C THR A 189 1.23 1.49 -3.02
N SER A 190 1.14 0.37 -2.32
CA SER A 190 -0.07 -0.46 -2.30
C SER A 190 -1.30 0.27 -1.76
N LEU A 191 -1.18 1.50 -1.27
CA LEU A 191 -2.29 2.40 -0.92
C LEU A 191 -2.85 3.14 -2.14
N ASP A 192 -2.01 3.43 -3.13
CA ASP A 192 -2.36 4.20 -4.32
C ASP A 192 -2.82 3.28 -5.45
N LEU A 193 -2.11 2.15 -5.64
CA LEU A 193 -2.44 1.13 -6.64
C LEU A 193 -3.08 -0.09 -5.98
N GLY A 194 -4.36 -0.28 -6.27
CA GLY A 194 -5.14 -1.43 -5.83
C GLY A 194 -4.95 -2.64 -6.73
N VAL A 195 -5.25 -3.83 -6.19
CA VAL A 195 -5.41 -5.03 -7.02
C VAL A 195 -6.53 -4.78 -8.01
N ASN A 196 -6.34 -5.23 -9.24
CA ASN A 196 -7.20 -5.01 -10.41
C ASN A 196 -7.18 -3.62 -11.04
N ASP A 197 -6.47 -2.64 -10.49
CA ASP A 197 -6.30 -1.35 -11.18
C ASP A 197 -5.62 -1.55 -12.54
N ILE A 198 -5.99 -0.71 -13.51
CA ILE A 198 -5.38 -0.68 -14.84
C ILE A 198 -4.24 0.32 -14.83
N VAL A 199 -3.09 -0.09 -15.38
CA VAL A 199 -1.94 0.78 -15.57
C VAL A 199 -1.61 0.82 -17.06
N ILE A 200 -1.50 2.03 -17.59
CA ILE A 200 -1.18 2.34 -18.98
C ILE A 200 0.21 2.95 -19.00
N PHE A 201 1.17 2.16 -19.44
CA PHE A 201 2.55 2.57 -19.63
C PHE A 201 2.70 3.26 -20.99
N ILE A 202 3.12 4.52 -20.96
CA ILE A 202 3.26 5.36 -22.15
C ILE A 202 4.72 5.44 -22.60
N LYS A 203 4.95 5.34 -23.91
CA LYS A 203 6.21 5.68 -24.56
C LYS A 203 5.98 6.75 -25.63
N THR A 204 6.77 7.81 -25.57
CA THR A 204 6.69 8.91 -26.53
C THR A 204 8.05 9.18 -27.16
N LYS A 205 8.07 9.81 -28.33
CA LYS A 205 9.28 10.21 -29.04
C LYS A 205 9.17 11.62 -29.65
N GLY A 206 10.29 12.12 -30.16
CA GLY A 206 10.40 13.40 -30.86
C GLY A 206 10.53 14.65 -29.97
N ALA A 207 9.89 14.68 -28.79
CA ALA A 207 10.02 15.80 -27.84
C ALA A 207 10.64 15.38 -26.50
N SER A 208 11.59 16.18 -26.00
CA SER A 208 12.14 16.01 -24.65
C SER A 208 11.15 16.51 -23.60
N LYS A 209 11.27 16.00 -22.36
CA LYS A 209 10.46 16.45 -21.23
C LYS A 209 10.49 17.97 -21.02
N GLN A 210 11.67 18.57 -21.12
CA GLN A 210 11.84 20.03 -20.99
C GLN A 210 11.04 20.81 -22.04
N LYS A 211 11.00 20.31 -23.29
CA LYS A 211 10.17 20.91 -24.34
C LYS A 211 8.69 20.75 -24.03
N VAL A 212 8.24 19.58 -23.58
CA VAL A 212 6.83 19.33 -23.21
C VAL A 212 6.38 20.15 -22.00
N GLN A 213 7.29 20.47 -21.07
CA GLN A 213 7.01 21.37 -19.95
C GLN A 213 6.87 22.82 -20.41
N LYS A 214 7.74 23.29 -21.32
CA LYS A 214 7.78 24.68 -21.78
C LYS A 214 6.66 25.03 -22.76
N PHE A 215 6.33 24.11 -23.68
CA PHE A 215 5.29 24.31 -24.69
C PHE A 215 4.00 23.59 -24.28
N TYR A 216 2.85 24.04 -24.77
CA TYR A 216 1.59 23.34 -24.46
C TYR A 216 1.63 21.91 -25.02
N ILE A 217 1.84 21.76 -26.34
CA ILE A 217 2.13 20.49 -27.03
C ILE A 217 3.16 20.78 -28.15
N PRO A 218 4.38 20.20 -28.11
CA PRO A 218 5.34 20.35 -29.21
C PRO A 218 4.86 19.66 -30.49
N GLU A 219 5.06 20.27 -31.66
CA GLU A 219 4.60 19.76 -32.97
C GLU A 219 5.19 18.40 -33.33
N ASN A 220 6.41 18.13 -32.88
CA ASN A 220 7.12 16.88 -33.16
C ASN A 220 6.92 15.82 -32.08
N TRP A 221 6.01 16.03 -31.11
CA TRP A 221 5.75 15.07 -30.05
C TRP A 221 4.80 13.96 -30.53
N VAL A 222 5.23 12.72 -30.36
CA VAL A 222 4.56 11.54 -30.91
C VAL A 222 4.32 10.51 -29.81
N LEU A 223 3.08 10.00 -29.70
CA LEU A 223 2.77 8.78 -28.97
C LEU A 223 3.20 7.57 -29.80
N ASP A 224 4.11 6.78 -29.25
CA ASP A 224 4.74 5.67 -29.97
C ASP A 224 4.20 4.32 -29.51
N GLU A 225 4.05 4.13 -28.20
CA GLU A 225 3.58 2.86 -27.64
C GLU A 225 2.68 3.07 -26.41
N LEU A 226 1.70 2.19 -26.25
CA LEU A 226 0.89 2.00 -25.05
C LEU A 226 0.95 0.54 -24.63
N PHE A 227 1.42 0.28 -23.42
CA PHE A 227 1.35 -1.04 -22.80
C PHE A 227 0.37 -1.00 -21.63
N ILE A 228 -0.68 -1.81 -21.72
CA ILE A 228 -1.79 -1.83 -20.75
C ILE A 228 -1.68 -3.10 -19.93
N ALA A 229 -1.67 -2.94 -18.60
CA ALA A 229 -1.61 -4.03 -17.66
C ALA A 229 -2.62 -3.85 -16.54
N ARG A 230 -2.93 -4.95 -15.85
CA ARG A 230 -3.71 -4.97 -14.62
C ARG A 230 -2.80 -5.26 -13.44
N VAL A 231 -2.93 -4.52 -12.34
CA VAL A 231 -2.22 -4.82 -11.10
C VAL A 231 -2.73 -6.16 -10.55
N LYS A 232 -1.85 -7.15 -10.41
CA LYS A 232 -2.18 -8.47 -9.88
C LYS A 232 -2.04 -8.49 -8.37
N LYS A 233 -0.88 -8.05 -7.85
CA LYS A 233 -0.64 -7.92 -6.41
C LYS A 233 0.53 -6.98 -6.11
N PRO A 234 0.51 -6.27 -4.96
CA PRO A 234 1.71 -5.64 -4.43
C PRO A 234 2.69 -6.69 -3.90
N ILE A 235 3.99 -6.48 -4.12
CA ILE A 235 5.08 -7.35 -3.66
C ILE A 235 5.83 -6.65 -2.54
N MET A 236 5.26 -6.61 -1.34
CA MET A 236 5.79 -5.78 -0.25
C MET A 236 7.11 -6.30 0.34
N ASN A 237 7.43 -7.59 0.12
CA ASN A 237 8.61 -8.24 0.68
C ASN A 237 9.31 -9.13 -0.36
N ARG A 238 10.58 -8.83 -0.63
CA ARG A 238 11.44 -9.61 -1.54
C ARG A 238 11.59 -11.07 -1.12
N LYS A 239 11.89 -11.31 0.16
CA LYS A 239 12.16 -12.66 0.68
C LYS A 239 10.95 -13.57 0.46
N GLU A 240 9.78 -13.06 0.81
CA GLU A 240 8.51 -13.76 0.61
C GLU A 240 8.25 -14.03 -0.88
N TYR A 241 8.45 -13.03 -1.75
CA TYR A 241 8.30 -13.19 -3.20
C TYR A 241 9.23 -14.25 -3.78
N CYS A 242 10.52 -14.20 -3.43
CA CYS A 242 11.52 -15.17 -3.87
C CYS A 242 11.16 -16.58 -3.41
N GLN A 243 10.71 -16.75 -2.15
CA GLN A 243 10.26 -18.04 -1.62
C GLN A 243 9.06 -18.60 -2.39
N ILE A 244 8.04 -17.80 -2.65
CA ILE A 244 6.83 -18.23 -3.38
C ILE A 244 7.17 -18.66 -4.81
N ASN A 245 8.13 -18.00 -5.45
CA ASN A 245 8.49 -18.27 -6.84
C ASN A 245 9.70 -19.21 -7.00
N ASN A 246 10.19 -19.82 -5.91
CA ASN A 246 11.40 -20.66 -5.90
C ASN A 246 12.63 -19.98 -6.54
N ILE A 247 12.79 -18.68 -6.29
CA ILE A 247 13.93 -17.88 -6.74
C ILE A 247 14.90 -17.70 -5.57
N SER A 248 16.21 -17.80 -5.81
CA SER A 248 17.19 -17.47 -4.79
C SER A 248 17.06 -16.01 -4.35
N TYR A 249 17.09 -15.76 -3.04
CA TYR A 249 17.01 -14.42 -2.48
C TYR A 249 18.10 -13.47 -3.03
N MET A 250 19.25 -14.02 -3.43
CA MET A 250 20.39 -13.26 -3.96
C MET A 250 20.27 -12.96 -5.47
N THR A 251 19.34 -13.58 -6.19
CA THR A 251 19.17 -13.38 -7.64
C THR A 251 18.64 -11.99 -7.93
N PRO A 252 19.34 -11.12 -8.67
CA PRO A 252 18.81 -9.80 -9.04
C PRO A 252 17.47 -9.93 -9.77
N LEU A 253 16.47 -9.16 -9.33
CA LEU A 253 15.14 -9.12 -9.94
C LEU A 253 14.85 -7.77 -10.63
N TRP A 254 15.77 -6.81 -10.48
CA TRP A 254 15.62 -5.46 -11.01
C TRP A 254 16.98 -4.89 -11.45
N TYR A 255 17.01 -4.04 -12.48
CA TYR A 255 18.25 -3.43 -13.01
C TYR A 255 19.13 -2.83 -11.92
N ASP A 256 18.54 -2.06 -10.99
CA ASP A 256 19.29 -1.42 -9.92
C ASP A 256 19.94 -2.42 -8.94
N GLU A 257 19.59 -3.71 -8.99
CA GLU A 257 20.20 -4.79 -8.22
C GLU A 257 21.38 -5.45 -8.97
N THR A 258 21.58 -5.15 -10.26
CA THR A 258 22.71 -5.64 -11.08
C THR A 258 23.98 -4.81 -10.90
N LEU A 259 25.15 -5.38 -11.22
CA LEU A 259 26.44 -4.68 -11.18
C LEU A 259 26.47 -3.42 -12.08
N GLU A 260 25.82 -3.50 -13.24
CA GLU A 260 25.66 -2.37 -14.16
C GLU A 260 24.83 -1.26 -13.52
N GLY A 261 23.67 -1.62 -12.94
CA GLY A 261 22.83 -0.70 -12.20
C GLY A 261 23.54 -0.10 -10.99
N TYR A 262 24.34 -0.88 -10.26
CA TYR A 262 25.20 -0.39 -9.17
C TYR A 262 26.22 0.64 -9.66
N SER A 263 26.69 0.54 -10.89
CA SER A 263 27.68 1.45 -11.48
C SER A 263 27.06 2.76 -11.98
N ASN A 264 25.76 2.78 -12.26
CA ASN A 264 25.04 3.94 -12.77
C ASN A 264 24.99 5.10 -11.73
N PRO A 265 25.52 6.30 -12.03
CA PRO A 265 25.55 7.42 -11.10
C PRO A 265 24.17 7.86 -10.59
N ARG A 266 23.11 7.69 -11.40
CA ARG A 266 21.73 8.01 -10.99
C ARG A 266 21.20 7.01 -9.96
N VAL A 267 21.64 5.76 -10.02
CA VAL A 267 21.31 4.71 -9.05
C VAL A 267 22.19 4.83 -7.79
N LYS A 268 23.50 5.08 -7.94
CA LYS A 268 24.43 5.33 -6.81
C LYS A 268 23.97 6.48 -5.92
N LYS A 269 23.58 7.62 -6.51
CA LYS A 269 23.02 8.78 -5.75
C LYS A 269 21.77 8.41 -4.96
N ARG A 270 21.01 7.39 -5.40
CA ARG A 270 19.81 6.90 -4.69
C ARG A 270 20.16 5.93 -3.54
N LYS A 271 21.22 5.12 -3.69
CA LYS A 271 21.68 4.13 -2.69
C LYS A 271 22.52 4.72 -1.55
N ASN A 272 23.29 5.79 -1.80
CA ASN A 272 24.07 6.49 -0.76
C ASN A 272 23.21 7.23 0.28
N ASN A 273 21.88 7.04 0.25
CA ASN A 273 20.96 7.46 1.29
C ASN A 273 20.52 6.18 2.06
N PRO A 274 21.07 5.89 3.25
CA PRO A 274 20.95 4.61 3.96
C PRO A 274 19.50 4.14 4.22
N THR A 275 18.53 5.06 4.14
CA THR A 275 17.10 4.80 4.36
C THR A 275 16.34 4.30 3.11
N LYS A 276 16.97 4.21 1.93
CA LYS A 276 16.26 4.00 0.64
C LYS A 276 16.42 2.63 -0.04
N GLY A 277 17.32 1.76 0.43
CA GLY A 277 17.58 0.45 -0.19
C GLY A 277 16.42 -0.54 -0.04
N GLU A 278 15.87 -0.67 1.17
CA GLU A 278 14.75 -1.58 1.47
C GLU A 278 13.38 -1.04 1.02
N TRP A 279 13.26 0.28 0.82
CA TRP A 279 11.99 0.95 0.54
C TRP A 279 11.34 0.58 -0.80
N ARG A 280 12.12 0.09 -1.78
CA ARG A 280 11.56 -0.18 -3.11
C ARG A 280 10.58 -1.32 -3.13
N TRP A 281 10.87 -2.40 -2.41
CA TRP A 281 10.01 -3.57 -2.40
C TRP A 281 8.61 -3.23 -1.87
N LYS A 282 8.45 -2.28 -0.93
CA LYS A 282 7.13 -1.79 -0.51
C LYS A 282 6.28 -1.14 -1.63
N ARG A 283 6.87 -0.91 -2.81
CA ARG A 283 6.29 -0.27 -4.00
C ARG A 283 6.44 -1.13 -5.25
N VAL A 284 6.88 -2.38 -5.13
CA VAL A 284 6.97 -3.28 -6.27
C VAL A 284 5.59 -3.92 -6.47
N PHE A 285 5.18 -4.04 -7.72
CA PHE A 285 3.90 -4.66 -8.10
C PHE A 285 4.15 -5.75 -9.13
N GLU A 286 3.43 -6.85 -8.96
CA GLU A 286 3.20 -7.82 -10.02
C GLU A 286 2.01 -7.35 -10.84
N PHE A 287 2.12 -7.43 -12.16
CA PHE A 287 1.04 -7.06 -13.07
C PHE A 287 0.77 -8.18 -14.08
N MET A 288 -0.40 -8.11 -14.71
CA MET A 288 -0.82 -9.00 -15.77
C MET A 288 -0.97 -8.16 -17.05
N PRO A 289 -0.19 -8.42 -18.11
CA PRO A 289 -0.36 -7.75 -19.40
C PRO A 289 -1.79 -7.96 -19.93
N LEU A 290 -2.37 -6.92 -20.51
CA LEU A 290 -3.68 -6.99 -21.18
C LEU A 290 -3.55 -6.71 -22.67
N TYR A 291 -2.97 -5.57 -23.02
CA TYR A 291 -2.84 -5.12 -24.41
C TYR A 291 -1.51 -4.42 -24.61
N TYR A 292 -0.96 -4.53 -25.82
CA TYR A 292 0.22 -3.79 -26.22
C TYR A 292 0.03 -3.20 -27.61
N TYR A 293 -0.05 -1.87 -27.67
CA TYR A 293 -0.12 -1.11 -28.91
C TYR A 293 1.25 -0.50 -29.18
N ASN A 294 1.94 -0.98 -30.21
CA ASN A 294 3.25 -0.48 -30.61
C ASN A 294 3.19 0.23 -31.96
N ASN A 295 4.24 1.00 -32.28
CA ASN A 295 4.37 1.71 -33.55
C ASN A 295 3.16 2.60 -33.90
N LEU A 296 2.52 3.18 -32.88
CA LEU A 296 1.33 4.02 -33.02
C LEU A 296 1.62 5.23 -33.92
N ASN A 297 2.80 5.84 -33.76
CA ASN A 297 3.25 7.02 -34.50
C ASN A 297 2.22 8.18 -34.53
N ILE A 298 1.40 8.31 -33.49
CA ILE A 298 0.34 9.31 -33.42
C ILE A 298 0.94 10.66 -33.01
N LYS A 299 0.82 11.67 -33.87
CA LYS A 299 1.18 13.06 -33.51
C LYS A 299 0.22 13.58 -32.44
N ILE A 300 0.76 13.98 -31.28
CA ILE A 300 -0.04 14.45 -30.14
C ILE A 300 -0.85 15.70 -30.49
N SER A 301 -0.30 16.58 -31.33
CA SER A 301 -0.99 17.78 -31.83
C SER A 301 -2.31 17.44 -32.54
N ASN A 302 -2.31 16.37 -33.34
CA ASN A 302 -3.49 15.93 -34.07
C ASN A 302 -4.45 15.19 -33.14
N PHE A 303 -3.90 14.37 -32.23
CA PHE A 303 -4.71 13.60 -31.28
C PHE A 303 -5.42 14.48 -30.26
N LEU A 304 -4.83 15.62 -29.88
CA LEU A 304 -5.44 16.63 -29.01
C LEU A 304 -6.82 17.10 -29.50
N ILE A 305 -7.02 17.20 -30.81
CA ILE A 305 -8.28 17.65 -31.42
C ILE A 305 -9.41 16.66 -31.12
N ILE A 306 -9.08 15.37 -31.05
CA ILE A 306 -10.05 14.27 -30.90
C ILE A 306 -10.20 13.89 -29.43
N ASN A 307 -9.09 13.89 -28.70
CA ASN A 307 -8.99 13.38 -27.33
C ASN A 307 -8.16 14.31 -26.44
N ARG A 308 -8.76 15.46 -26.15
CA ARG A 308 -8.11 16.52 -25.36
C ARG A 308 -7.70 16.07 -23.97
N ASP A 309 -8.62 15.44 -23.23
CA ASP A 309 -8.41 15.09 -21.82
C ASP A 309 -7.27 14.08 -21.66
N PHE A 310 -7.18 13.09 -22.57
CA PHE A 310 -6.06 12.16 -22.57
C PHE A 310 -4.74 12.86 -22.87
N CYS A 311 -4.68 13.75 -23.87
CA CYS A 311 -3.47 14.50 -24.18
C CYS A 311 -3.01 15.40 -23.02
N GLU A 312 -3.95 16.00 -22.29
CA GLU A 312 -3.64 16.77 -21.08
C GLU A 312 -3.08 15.86 -19.96
N ALA A 313 -3.66 14.69 -19.76
CA ALA A 313 -3.15 13.70 -18.81
C ALA A 313 -1.75 13.20 -19.22
N LEU A 314 -1.56 12.86 -20.50
CA LEU A 314 -0.28 12.46 -21.08
C LEU A 314 0.80 13.52 -20.86
N LYS A 315 0.47 14.80 -21.03
CA LYS A 315 1.38 15.92 -20.78
C LYS A 315 1.78 15.99 -19.31
N ARG A 316 0.83 15.84 -18.39
CA ARG A 316 1.12 15.79 -16.95
C ARG A 316 2.03 14.61 -16.63
N THR A 317 1.72 13.44 -17.19
CA THR A 317 2.51 12.23 -16.97
C THR A 317 3.93 12.33 -17.48
N TYR A 318 4.11 12.64 -18.77
CA TYR A 318 5.43 12.70 -19.37
C TYR A 318 6.22 13.96 -18.98
N GLY A 319 5.54 15.11 -19.00
CA GLY A 319 6.15 16.42 -18.75
C GLY A 319 6.53 16.60 -17.30
N ALA A 320 5.64 16.31 -16.35
CA ALA A 320 5.90 16.52 -14.93
C ALA A 320 6.52 15.28 -14.25
N GLY A 321 6.46 14.10 -14.91
CA GLY A 321 6.94 12.85 -14.34
C GLY A 321 6.07 12.39 -13.17
N TYR A 322 4.75 12.60 -13.29
CA TYR A 322 3.73 12.20 -12.32
C TYR A 322 2.76 11.18 -12.91
N SER A 323 2.50 10.09 -12.20
CA SER A 323 1.38 9.20 -12.46
C SER A 323 0.08 9.99 -12.43
N THR A 324 -0.80 9.71 -13.38
CA THR A 324 -2.05 10.47 -13.54
C THR A 324 -3.22 9.50 -13.64
N GLU A 325 -4.15 9.59 -12.70
CA GLU A 325 -5.42 8.86 -12.78
C GLU A 325 -6.29 9.46 -13.88
N ILE A 326 -6.89 8.62 -14.72
CA ILE A 326 -7.88 9.00 -15.73
C ILE A 326 -9.19 8.26 -15.51
N SER A 327 -10.29 8.86 -15.96
CA SER A 327 -11.60 8.20 -15.86
C SER A 327 -11.72 7.04 -16.86
N LYS A 328 -12.60 6.09 -16.55
CA LYS A 328 -12.97 4.99 -17.45
C LYS A 328 -13.46 5.48 -18.81
N GLN A 329 -14.21 6.58 -18.85
CA GLN A 329 -14.69 7.18 -20.09
C GLN A 329 -13.55 7.70 -20.97
N ILE A 330 -12.56 8.39 -20.36
CA ILE A 330 -11.37 8.87 -21.09
C ILE A 330 -10.58 7.67 -21.63
N TYR A 331 -10.39 6.63 -20.81
CA TYR A 331 -9.73 5.41 -21.22
C TYR A 331 -10.40 4.74 -22.43
N GLU A 332 -11.69 4.41 -22.32
CA GLU A 332 -12.45 3.72 -23.37
C GLU A 332 -12.46 4.52 -24.67
N LYS A 333 -12.73 5.83 -24.58
CA LYS A 333 -12.67 6.73 -25.74
C LYS A 333 -11.27 6.73 -26.38
N THR A 334 -10.22 6.80 -25.58
CA THR A 334 -8.83 6.80 -26.07
C THR A 334 -8.50 5.54 -26.85
N ILE A 335 -8.84 4.37 -26.30
CA ILE A 335 -8.57 3.11 -26.97
C ILE A 335 -9.34 3.04 -28.30
N LEU A 336 -10.62 3.43 -28.31
CA LEU A 336 -11.42 3.47 -29.53
C LEU A 336 -10.84 4.42 -30.60
N ASP A 337 -10.41 5.62 -30.20
CA ASP A 337 -9.83 6.60 -31.13
C ASP A 337 -8.48 6.13 -31.68
N ILE A 338 -7.64 5.49 -30.85
CA ILE A 338 -6.38 4.89 -31.30
C ILE A 338 -6.62 3.79 -32.32
N LEU A 339 -7.57 2.89 -32.05
CA LEU A 339 -7.92 1.80 -32.96
C LEU A 339 -8.40 2.34 -34.32
N LYS A 340 -9.20 3.41 -34.33
CA LYS A 340 -9.66 4.07 -35.56
C LYS A 340 -8.52 4.69 -36.37
N ILE A 341 -7.58 5.37 -35.70
CA ILE A 341 -6.50 6.10 -36.37
C ILE A 341 -5.48 5.16 -36.97
N THR A 342 -5.15 4.08 -36.26
CA THR A 342 -3.98 3.28 -36.58
C THR A 342 -4.28 2.11 -37.50
N ASN A 343 -5.56 1.80 -37.78
CA ASN A 343 -5.98 0.58 -38.48
C ASN A 343 -5.30 -0.69 -37.93
N THR A 344 -4.81 -0.64 -36.69
CA THR A 344 -4.02 -1.71 -36.11
C THR A 344 -4.97 -2.82 -35.76
N ARG A 345 -4.86 -3.96 -36.44
CA ARG A 345 -5.41 -5.22 -35.93
C ARG A 345 -4.80 -5.42 -34.54
N GLU A 346 -5.64 -5.68 -33.54
CA GLU A 346 -5.19 -6.05 -32.21
C GLU A 346 -4.10 -7.13 -32.34
N TYR A 347 -2.84 -6.76 -32.13
CA TYR A 347 -1.81 -7.75 -31.89
C TYR A 347 -1.93 -8.10 -30.41
N ILE A 348 -2.92 -8.93 -30.09
CA ILE A 348 -2.81 -9.80 -28.93
C ILE A 348 -1.65 -10.73 -29.29
N ARG A 349 -0.42 -10.36 -28.94
CA ARG A 349 0.59 -11.41 -28.76
C ARG A 349 0.07 -12.23 -27.59
N PRO A 350 -0.27 -13.52 -27.78
CA PRO A 350 -0.35 -14.40 -26.64
C PRO A 350 1.05 -14.37 -26.02
N PHE A 351 1.15 -13.85 -24.80
CA PHE A 351 2.36 -13.95 -23.99
C PHE A 351 2.26 -15.19 -23.13
#